data_AF-A0A2B5NVM3-F1
#
_entry.id   AF-A0A2B5NVM3-F1
#
_cell.length_a   1.000
_cell.length_b   1.000
_cell.length_c   1.000
_cell.angle_alpha   90.00
_cell.angle_beta   90.00
_cell.angle_gamma   90.00
#
_symmetry.space_group_name_H-M   'P 1'
#
loop_
_entity.id
_entity.type
_entity.pdbx_description
1 polymer ?
#
loop_
_entity_poly.entity_id
_entity_poly.type
_entity_poly.pdbx_seq_one_letter_code
_entity_poly.pdbx_strand_id
1 'polypeptide(L)'
;MNLIFRENDNKANITFYNGISLEQIKDIDKRWNEIFSIIHKEVFKYINDDNLCFDENENSELFPIRKKLTGNYYIDAISYSKQVSPIGIQIMITTRFTEHCLTGEDDYLGLDVTLFTKSKNDIFEVWGIDSYSI
;
A
#
# COMPACT_ATOMS: atom_id res chain seq x y z
N MET A 1 11.92 12.62 2.24
CA MET A 1 10.57 13.20 2.39
C MET A 1 9.92 12.65 3.65
N ASN A 2 9.20 13.47 4.42
CA ASN A 2 8.39 12.98 5.54
C ASN A 2 7.07 12.41 5.03
N LEU A 3 6.60 11.32 5.63
CA LEU A 3 5.36 10.64 5.22
C LEU A 3 4.28 10.81 6.29
N ILE A 4 3.09 11.22 5.85
CA ILE A 4 1.95 11.50 6.72
C ILE A 4 0.77 10.64 6.26
N PHE A 5 0.31 9.74 7.11
CA PHE A 5 -0.93 8.99 6.87
C PHE A 5 -2.14 9.90 7.10
N ARG A 6 -3.09 9.86 6.16
CA ARG A 6 -4.40 10.50 6.25
C ARG A 6 -5.48 9.43 6.19
N GLU A 7 -6.54 9.60 6.98
CA GLU A 7 -7.71 8.77 6.81
C GLU A 7 -8.39 9.12 5.49
N ASN A 8 -8.85 8.10 4.76
CA ASN A 8 -9.61 8.28 3.54
C ASN A 8 -11.07 8.62 3.89
N ASP A 9 -11.58 9.75 3.41
CA ASP A 9 -12.96 10.19 3.63
C ASP A 9 -13.99 9.18 3.12
N ASN A 10 -13.65 8.42 2.07
CA ASN A 10 -14.53 7.41 1.48
C ASN A 10 -14.48 6.04 2.17
N LYS A 11 -13.65 5.88 3.22
CA LYS A 11 -13.24 4.60 3.82
C LYS A 11 -12.61 3.63 2.80
N ALA A 12 -11.66 2.82 3.27
CA ALA A 12 -11.01 1.84 2.40
C ALA A 12 -12.01 0.79 1.89
N ASN A 13 -11.94 0.48 0.59
CA ASN A 13 -12.70 -0.60 -0.02
C ASN A 13 -12.13 -1.96 0.41
N ILE A 14 -12.96 -2.84 0.96
CA ILE A 14 -12.52 -4.17 1.42
C ILE A 14 -13.10 -5.27 0.53
N THR A 15 -12.22 -6.10 -0.05
CA THR A 15 -12.61 -7.20 -0.94
C THR A 15 -12.06 -8.55 -0.47
N PHE A 16 -12.81 -9.63 -0.72
CA PHE A 16 -12.45 -10.99 -0.31
C PHE A 16 -12.44 -11.93 -1.52
N TYR A 17 -11.38 -12.73 -1.64
CA TYR A 17 -11.16 -13.66 -2.75
C TYR A 17 -10.87 -15.08 -2.27
N ASN A 18 -11.01 -16.04 -3.19
CA ASN A 18 -10.56 -17.43 -3.04
C ASN A 18 -11.07 -18.17 -1.78
N GLY A 19 -12.27 -17.81 -1.31
CA GLY A 19 -12.94 -18.50 -0.21
C GLY A 19 -12.29 -18.30 1.16
N ILE A 20 -11.59 -17.18 1.37
CA ILE A 20 -11.15 -16.80 2.72
C ILE A 20 -12.35 -16.65 3.66
N SER A 21 -12.25 -17.19 4.88
CA SER A 21 -13.36 -17.12 5.84
C SER A 21 -13.33 -15.83 6.65
N LEU A 22 -14.51 -15.40 7.10
CA LEU A 22 -14.64 -14.24 8.01
C LEU A 22 -13.91 -14.43 9.34
N GLU A 23 -13.76 -15.66 9.82
CA GLU A 23 -13.00 -15.96 11.03
C GLU A 23 -11.50 -15.72 10.82
N GLN A 24 -10.96 -16.14 9.68
CA GLN A 24 -9.57 -15.88 9.32
C GLN A 24 -9.32 -14.37 9.22
N ILE A 25 -10.22 -13.63 8.59
CA ILE A 25 -10.12 -12.16 8.48
C ILE A 25 -10.14 -11.52 9.87
N LYS A 26 -11.08 -11.89 10.75
CA LYS A 26 -11.15 -11.35 12.12
C LYS A 26 -9.87 -11.62 12.91
N ASP A 27 -9.23 -12.76 12.71
CA ASP A 27 -7.97 -13.07 13.37
C ASP A 27 -6.80 -12.24 12.82
N ILE A 28 -6.79 -11.97 11.51
CA ILE A 28 -5.80 -11.09 10.87
C ILE A 28 -6.02 -9.63 11.27
N ASP A 29 -7.26 -9.15 11.31
CA ASP A 29 -7.60 -7.76 11.66
C ASP A 29 -7.18 -7.38 13.09
N LYS A 30 -7.10 -8.36 14.01
CA LYS A 30 -6.52 -8.12 15.35
C LYS A 30 -5.06 -7.64 15.31
N ARG A 31 -4.36 -7.91 14.20
CA ARG A 31 -2.97 -7.53 13.96
C ARG A 31 -2.85 -6.35 13.00
N TRP A 32 -3.93 -5.58 12.81
CA TRP A 32 -3.94 -4.42 11.92
C TRP A 32 -2.81 -3.43 12.20
N ASN A 33 -2.47 -3.17 13.47
CA ASN A 33 -1.37 -2.26 13.82
C ASN A 33 -0.01 -2.75 13.31
N GLU A 34 0.22 -4.06 13.31
CA GLU A 34 1.43 -4.68 12.76
C GLU A 34 1.46 -4.54 11.24
N ILE A 35 0.34 -4.89 10.58
CA ILE A 35 0.16 -4.74 9.13
C ILE A 35 0.40 -3.29 8.72
N PHE A 36 -0.28 -2.34 9.37
CA PHE A 36 -0.14 -0.92 9.11
C PHE A 36 1.30 -0.43 9.30
N SER A 37 1.99 -0.89 10.35
CA SER A 37 3.39 -0.54 10.58
C SER A 37 4.30 -1.05 9.47
N ILE A 38 4.05 -2.25 8.94
CA ILE A 38 4.77 -2.79 7.79
C ILE A 38 4.48 -1.94 6.56
N ILE A 39 3.22 -1.69 6.24
CA ILE A 39 2.83 -0.86 5.09
C ILE A 39 3.49 0.50 5.15
N HIS A 40 3.36 1.22 6.26
CA HIS A 40 3.93 2.55 6.43
C HIS A 40 5.45 2.54 6.19
N LYS A 41 6.16 1.55 6.74
CA LYS A 41 7.60 1.41 6.54
C LYS A 41 7.97 1.12 5.08
N GLU A 42 7.26 0.21 4.44
CA GLU A 42 7.57 -0.21 3.07
C GLU A 42 7.29 0.90 2.06
N VAL A 43 6.16 1.60 2.17
CA VAL A 43 5.87 2.72 1.27
C VAL A 43 6.76 3.93 1.56
N PHE A 44 7.14 4.17 2.83
CA PHE A 44 8.14 5.19 3.17
C PHE A 44 9.49 4.88 2.54
N LYS A 45 9.92 3.60 2.56
CA LYS A 45 11.15 3.18 1.90
C LYS A 45 11.06 3.39 0.38
N TYR A 46 9.95 2.98 -0.24
CA TYR A 46 9.74 3.11 -1.68
C TYR A 46 9.89 4.56 -2.16
N ILE A 47 9.14 5.51 -1.56
CA ILE A 47 9.14 6.91 -2.02
C ILE A 47 10.45 7.64 -1.76
N ASN A 48 11.32 7.10 -0.91
CA ASN A 48 12.64 7.66 -0.60
C ASN A 48 13.79 6.88 -1.27
N ASP A 49 13.50 5.93 -2.15
CA ASP A 49 14.51 5.23 -2.96
C ASP A 49 14.66 5.94 -4.31
N ASP A 50 15.86 6.43 -4.62
CA ASP A 50 16.14 7.18 -5.85
C ASP A 50 16.01 6.33 -7.13
N ASN A 51 16.00 5.00 -7.01
CA ASN A 51 15.82 4.08 -8.14
C ASN A 51 14.35 3.74 -8.40
N LEU A 52 13.47 4.02 -7.43
CA LEU A 52 12.04 3.71 -7.51
C LEU A 52 11.18 4.98 -7.58
N CYS A 53 11.60 6.07 -6.94
CA CYS A 53 10.90 7.35 -6.93
C CYS A 53 11.91 8.48 -7.17
N PHE A 54 11.86 9.05 -8.37
CA PHE A 54 12.92 9.90 -8.89
C PHE A 54 12.78 11.36 -8.40
N ASP A 55 13.87 12.04 -8.05
CA ASP A 55 13.81 13.42 -7.56
C ASP A 55 13.40 14.41 -8.66
N GLU A 56 14.00 14.30 -9.84
CA GLU A 56 13.75 15.11 -11.03
C GLU A 56 14.53 14.47 -12.17
N ASN A 57 13.99 14.47 -13.38
CA ASN A 57 14.83 14.34 -14.55
C ASN A 57 14.21 15.07 -15.74
N GLU A 58 15.07 15.72 -16.52
CA GLU A 58 14.76 16.49 -17.73
C GLU A 58 14.06 15.67 -18.83
N ASN A 59 13.98 14.34 -18.66
CA ASN A 59 13.26 13.40 -19.52
C ASN A 59 11.93 12.99 -18.87
N SER A 60 10.83 13.47 -19.43
CA SER A 60 9.44 13.38 -18.95
C SER A 60 8.83 11.98 -18.87
N GLU A 61 9.61 10.91 -19.03
CA GLU A 61 9.10 9.53 -19.09
C GLU A 61 9.27 8.74 -17.79
N LEU A 62 9.99 9.28 -16.80
CA LEU A 62 10.19 8.62 -15.51
C LEU A 62 9.01 8.86 -14.57
N PHE A 63 8.57 7.80 -13.89
CA PHE A 63 7.48 7.83 -12.92
C PHE A 63 7.77 6.83 -11.80
N PRO A 64 7.42 7.14 -10.53
CA PRO A 64 6.93 8.41 -10.00
C PRO A 64 8.02 9.46 -9.75
N ILE A 65 7.65 10.74 -9.71
CA ILE A 65 8.53 11.87 -9.36
C ILE A 65 8.28 12.30 -7.91
N ARG A 66 9.28 12.14 -7.05
CA ARG A 66 9.22 12.44 -5.62
C ARG A 66 8.85 13.88 -5.32
N LYS A 67 9.40 14.85 -6.07
CA LYS A 67 9.12 16.28 -5.87
C LYS A 67 7.66 16.67 -6.09
N LYS A 68 6.88 15.84 -6.80
CA LYS A 68 5.44 16.08 -6.97
C LYS A 68 4.64 15.69 -5.75
N LEU A 69 5.13 14.72 -4.97
CA LEU A 69 4.43 14.20 -3.81
C LEU A 69 4.32 15.25 -2.70
N THR A 70 3.13 15.37 -2.11
CA THR A 70 2.88 16.21 -0.92
C THR A 70 3.47 15.61 0.36
N GLY A 71 3.76 14.31 0.33
CA GLY A 71 4.08 13.49 1.50
C GLY A 71 2.86 12.96 2.25
N ASN A 72 1.64 13.27 1.81
CA ASN A 72 0.42 12.63 2.32
C ASN A 72 0.15 11.32 1.56
N TYR A 73 -0.40 10.34 2.28
CA TYR A 73 -0.94 9.13 1.68
C TYR A 73 -2.10 8.57 2.50
N TYR A 74 -2.96 7.77 1.87
CA TYR A 74 -4.04 7.05 2.54
C TYR A 74 -4.18 5.62 2.01
N ILE A 75 -4.94 4.78 2.72
CA ILE A 75 -5.30 3.44 2.26
C ILE A 75 -6.64 3.52 1.50
N ASP A 76 -6.60 3.14 0.23
CA ASP A 76 -7.76 3.18 -0.68
C ASP A 76 -8.49 1.84 -0.72
N ALA A 77 -7.74 0.74 -0.73
CA ALA A 77 -8.33 -0.59 -0.74
C ALA A 77 -7.49 -1.60 0.04
N ILE A 78 -8.18 -2.62 0.55
CA ILE A 78 -7.59 -3.80 1.18
C ILE A 78 -8.27 -5.01 0.55
N SER A 79 -7.49 -5.99 0.13
CA SER A 79 -8.04 -7.27 -0.28
C SER A 79 -7.36 -8.44 0.41
N TYR A 80 -8.17 -9.45 0.72
CA TYR A 80 -7.70 -10.68 1.34
C TYR A 80 -7.98 -11.86 0.41
N SER A 81 -7.00 -12.74 0.28
CA SER A 81 -7.12 -13.93 -0.56
C SER A 81 -6.52 -15.13 0.15
N LYS A 82 -7.25 -16.23 0.18
CA LYS A 82 -6.69 -17.52 0.62
C LYS A 82 -5.84 -18.09 -0.51
N GLN A 83 -4.60 -18.44 -0.20
CA GLN A 83 -3.66 -19.06 -1.13
C GLN A 83 -3.55 -20.55 -0.87
N VAL A 84 -3.39 -21.33 -1.94
CA VAL A 84 -3.25 -22.79 -1.89
C VAL A 84 -1.82 -23.27 -2.21
N SER A 85 -0.97 -22.39 -2.76
CA SER A 85 0.44 -22.66 -3.02
C SER A 85 1.22 -21.35 -3.16
N PRO A 86 1.99 -20.92 -2.13
CA PRO A 86 2.05 -21.52 -0.80
C PRO A 86 0.72 -21.40 -0.06
N ILE A 87 0.44 -22.34 0.85
CA ILE A 87 -0.77 -22.29 1.67
C ILE A 87 -0.65 -21.13 2.66
N GLY A 88 -1.62 -20.22 2.65
CA GLY A 88 -1.66 -19.10 3.57
C GLY A 88 -2.70 -18.05 3.19
N ILE A 89 -2.48 -16.84 3.65
CA ILE A 89 -3.33 -15.68 3.41
C ILE A 89 -2.47 -14.61 2.77
N GLN A 90 -2.89 -14.15 1.60
CA GLN A 90 -2.36 -12.95 0.96
C GLN A 90 -3.24 -11.76 1.33
N ILE A 91 -2.61 -10.63 1.63
CA ILE A 91 -3.25 -9.35 1.91
C ILE A 91 -2.63 -8.34 0.95
N MET A 92 -3.44 -7.71 0.11
CA MET A 92 -2.99 -6.64 -0.77
C MET A 92 -3.56 -5.32 -0.26
N ILE A 93 -2.69 -4.36 0.01
CA ILE A 93 -3.08 -3.03 0.50
C ILE A 93 -2.70 -2.02 -0.56
N THR A 94 -3.72 -1.37 -1.12
CA THR A 94 -3.58 -0.28 -2.08
C THR A 94 -3.54 1.02 -1.34
N THR A 95 -2.46 1.77 -1.55
CA THR A 95 -2.25 3.11 -1.01
C THR A 95 -2.25 4.14 -2.12
N ARG A 96 -2.67 5.35 -1.79
CA ARG A 96 -2.73 6.51 -2.69
C ARG A 96 -1.92 7.62 -2.10
N PHE A 97 -1.04 8.18 -2.91
CA PHE A 97 -0.20 9.33 -2.57
C PHE A 97 -0.63 10.52 -3.41
N THR A 98 -0.68 11.70 -2.78
CA THR A 98 -1.18 12.90 -3.44
C THR A 98 -0.06 13.79 -3.96
N GLU A 99 -0.36 14.58 -5.00
CA GLU A 99 0.45 15.70 -5.47
C GLU A 99 -0.27 17.05 -5.25
N HIS A 100 0.49 18.15 -5.25
CA HIS A 100 -0.09 19.48 -5.23
C HIS A 100 -0.62 19.85 -6.61
N CYS A 101 -1.92 20.15 -6.70
CA CYS A 101 -2.57 20.66 -7.90
C CYS A 101 -3.12 22.07 -7.68
N LEU A 102 -3.57 22.74 -8.74
CA LEU A 102 -4.05 24.13 -8.67
C LEU A 102 -5.25 24.31 -7.72
N THR A 103 -6.01 23.25 -7.48
CA THR A 103 -7.24 23.25 -6.68
C THR A 103 -7.07 22.58 -5.31
N GLY A 104 -5.87 22.12 -4.94
CA GLY A 104 -5.62 21.44 -3.67
C GLY A 104 -4.62 20.29 -3.79
N GLU A 105 -5.05 19.11 -3.36
CA GLU A 105 -4.31 17.86 -3.52
C GLU A 105 -5.13 16.89 -4.37
N ASP A 106 -4.45 16.13 -5.24
CA ASP A 106 -5.07 15.07 -6.03
C ASP A 106 -4.20 13.82 -6.01
N ASP A 107 -4.79 12.67 -6.28
CA ASP A 107 -4.09 11.39 -6.34
C ASP A 107 -3.09 11.35 -7.50
N TYR A 108 -1.87 10.88 -7.22
CA TYR A 108 -0.77 10.86 -8.18
C TYR A 108 -0.11 9.49 -8.32
N LEU A 109 0.14 8.83 -7.19
CA LEU A 109 0.85 7.55 -7.16
C LEU A 109 0.05 6.51 -6.36
N GLY A 110 -0.26 5.39 -7.01
CA GLY A 110 -0.74 4.19 -6.35
C GLY A 110 0.41 3.26 -6.00
N LEU A 111 0.45 2.76 -4.76
CA LEU A 111 1.33 1.65 -4.37
C LEU A 111 0.50 0.50 -3.81
N ASP A 112 0.59 -0.66 -4.46
CA ASP A 112 0.01 -1.92 -4.00
C ASP A 112 1.07 -2.73 -3.27
N VAL A 113 0.91 -2.86 -1.96
CA VAL A 113 1.81 -3.67 -1.11
C VAL A 113 1.17 -5.03 -0.87
N THR A 114 1.87 -6.09 -1.27
CA THR A 114 1.42 -7.46 -1.06
C THR A 114 2.11 -8.06 0.15
N LEU A 115 1.33 -8.43 1.15
CA LEU A 115 1.75 -9.19 2.32
C LEU A 115 1.26 -10.64 2.22
N PHE A 116 2.00 -11.54 2.86
CA PHE A 116 1.61 -12.92 3.02
C PHE A 116 1.86 -13.41 4.43
N THR A 117 0.99 -14.29 4.92
CA THR A 117 1.24 -15.04 6.13
C THR A 117 0.74 -16.47 6.01
N LYS A 118 1.50 -17.44 6.54
CA LYS A 118 1.15 -18.86 6.48
C LYS A 118 -0.04 -19.21 7.37
N SER A 119 -0.19 -18.49 8.49
CA SER A 119 -1.27 -18.65 9.43
C SER A 119 -1.50 -17.38 10.24
N LYS A 120 -2.60 -17.33 10.99
CA LYS A 120 -2.96 -16.16 11.80
C LYS A 120 -1.91 -15.72 12.84
N ASN A 121 -1.00 -16.61 13.24
CA ASN A 121 0.01 -16.35 14.26
C ASN A 121 1.42 -16.21 13.68
N ASP A 122 1.61 -16.44 12.38
CA ASP A 122 2.91 -16.32 11.74
C ASP A 122 3.23 -14.87 11.38
N ILE A 123 4.49 -14.58 11.11
CA ILE A 123 4.90 -13.25 10.65
C ILE A 123 4.26 -12.90 9.30
N PHE A 124 4.13 -11.61 9.04
CA PHE A 124 3.80 -11.12 7.70
C PHE A 124 5.08 -10.95 6.88
N GLU A 125 5.13 -11.58 5.72
CA GLU A 125 6.18 -11.43 4.73
C GLU A 125 5.73 -10.41 3.69
N VAL A 126 6.60 -9.47 3.32
CA VAL A 126 6.36 -8.56 2.19
C VAL A 126 6.77 -9.29 0.92
N TRP A 127 5.81 -9.59 0.06
CA TRP A 127 6.03 -10.29 -1.20
C TRP A 127 6.33 -9.35 -2.37
N GLY A 128 5.83 -8.13 -2.32
CA GLY A 128 6.05 -7.16 -3.38
C GLY A 128 5.42 -5.81 -3.12
N ILE A 129 5.87 -4.83 -3.90
CA ILE A 129 5.31 -3.48 -3.97
C ILE A 129 5.26 -3.12 -5.45
N ASP A 130 4.07 -2.88 -5.97
CA ASP A 130 3.85 -2.47 -7.35
C ASP A 130 3.34 -1.03 -7.39
N SER A 131 3.88 -0.23 -8.31
CA SER A 131 3.56 1.19 -8.45
C SER A 131 2.86 1.50 -9.76
N TYR A 132 1.93 2.44 -9.75
CA TYR A 132 1.23 2.89 -10.94
C TYR A 132 0.75 4.34 -10.83
N SER A 133 0.59 4.99 -11.98
CA SER A 133 -0.04 6.31 -12.09
C SER A 133 -1.55 6.21 -11.95
N ILE A 134 -2.17 7.27 -11.45
CA ILE A 134 -3.62 7.39 -11.24
C ILE A 134 -4.22 8.32 -12.28
#